data_AF-A0AAV5GWC8-F1
#
_entry.id   AF-A0AAV5GWC8-F1
#
_cell.length_a   1.000
_cell.length_b   1.000
_cell.length_c   1.000
_cell.angle_alpha   90.00
_cell.angle_beta   90.00
_cell.angle_gamma   90.00
#
_symmetry.space_group_name_H-M   'P 1'
#
loop_
_entity.id
_entity.type
_entity.pdbx_description
1 polymer ?
#
loop_
_entity_poly.entity_id
_entity_poly.type
_entity_poly.pdbx_seq_one_letter_code
_entity_poly.pdbx_strand_id
1 'polypeptide(L)'
;MLSALISRYAEPVDYAELAVAVPALSPFLRPGRDKRATIDFRDDAAVRALNQALLLRDFSIKLELPADRLCPTVPSRHAYTQFVIRLALLTCPDIATPTTLPPLVGLDMNVLSNGLAETISVMQVDARGAIFSPEVVTSVNFIDFTMCNPPFYGSQDEIDASLAGKQLEPFAVCTGADNEMVTDGGEVVFVSRMVKESVELGKAKIRFVSALDYVVPY
;
A
#
# COMPACT_ATOMS: atom_id res chain seq x y z
N MET A 1 -3.08 -1.78 -24.42
CA MET A 1 -2.66 -2.28 -23.09
C MET A 1 -2.26 -1.10 -22.18
N LEU A 2 -1.27 -0.28 -22.54
CA LEU A 2 -0.81 0.86 -21.70
C LEU A 2 -1.84 1.99 -21.54
N SER A 3 -2.66 2.27 -22.55
CA SER A 3 -3.73 3.29 -22.48
C SER A 3 -4.86 2.94 -21.51
N ALA A 4 -4.95 1.68 -21.07
CA ALA A 4 -5.94 1.21 -20.09
C ALA A 4 -5.44 1.32 -18.63
N LEU A 5 -4.18 1.71 -18.41
CA LEU A 5 -3.54 1.82 -17.08
C LEU A 5 -3.59 3.26 -16.56
N ILE A 6 -4.75 3.90 -16.67
CA ILE A 6 -5.00 5.21 -16.05
C ILE A 6 -5.55 4.96 -14.64
N SER A 7 -5.10 5.74 -13.66
CA SER A 7 -5.65 5.63 -12.32
C SER A 7 -7.16 5.88 -12.36
N ARG A 8 -7.97 5.02 -11.72
CA ARG A 8 -9.41 5.23 -11.52
C ARG A 8 -9.70 6.52 -10.75
N TYR A 9 -8.68 7.04 -10.06
CA TYR A 9 -8.71 8.21 -9.22
C TYR A 9 -7.93 9.37 -9.81
N ALA A 10 -7.79 9.42 -11.15
CA ALA A 10 -7.25 10.59 -11.83
C ALA A 10 -8.14 11.83 -11.63
N GLU A 11 -9.45 11.60 -11.48
CA GLU A 11 -10.42 12.61 -11.08
C GLU A 11 -10.80 12.45 -9.60
N PRO A 12 -11.17 13.54 -8.89
CA PRO A 12 -11.64 13.46 -7.52
C PRO A 12 -12.89 12.58 -7.37
N VAL A 13 -12.92 11.76 -6.33
CA VAL A 13 -14.08 10.90 -6.05
C VAL A 13 -15.24 11.72 -5.50
N ASP A 14 -16.44 11.52 -6.04
CA ASP A 14 -17.67 12.02 -5.44
C ASP A 14 -18.08 11.11 -4.26
N TYR A 15 -17.92 11.62 -3.04
CA TYR A 15 -18.25 10.86 -1.83
C TYR A 15 -19.76 10.72 -1.60
N ALA A 16 -20.59 11.62 -2.14
CA ALA A 16 -22.04 11.48 -2.05
C ALA A 16 -22.49 10.32 -2.94
N GLU A 17 -22.00 10.23 -4.17
CA GLU A 17 -22.25 9.10 -5.06
C GLU A 17 -21.71 7.78 -4.47
N LEU A 18 -20.49 7.82 -3.90
CA LEU A 18 -19.90 6.66 -3.25
C LEU A 18 -20.76 6.16 -2.07
N ALA A 19 -21.32 7.07 -1.26
CA ALA A 19 -22.19 6.69 -0.15
C ALA A 19 -23.54 6.13 -0.61
N VAL A 20 -24.04 6.53 -1.78
CA VAL A 20 -25.21 5.88 -2.39
C VAL A 20 -24.88 4.42 -2.77
N ALA A 21 -23.71 4.19 -3.36
CA ALA A 21 -23.25 2.85 -3.73
C ALA A 21 -22.89 1.97 -2.51
N VAL A 22 -22.31 2.57 -1.48
CA VAL A 22 -21.88 1.91 -0.24
C VAL A 22 -22.43 2.69 0.97
N PRO A 23 -23.67 2.38 1.41
CA PRO A 23 -24.38 3.14 2.46
C PRO A 23 -23.63 3.26 3.79
N ALA A 24 -22.72 2.35 4.08
CA ALA A 24 -21.88 2.36 5.28
C ALA A 24 -20.99 3.62 5.40
N LEU A 25 -20.71 4.32 4.29
CA LEU A 25 -19.96 5.59 4.31
C LEU A 25 -20.83 6.77 4.77
N SER A 26 -22.15 6.70 4.59
CA SER A 26 -23.06 7.84 4.81
C SER A 26 -22.94 8.51 6.19
N PRO A 27 -22.78 7.78 7.32
CA PRO A 27 -22.67 8.40 8.64
C PRO A 27 -21.45 9.32 8.81
N PHE A 28 -20.43 9.15 7.97
CA PHE A 28 -19.17 9.90 8.04
C PHE A 28 -19.12 11.11 7.11
N LEU A 29 -20.14 11.29 6.26
CA LEU A 29 -20.19 12.41 5.33
C LEU A 29 -20.49 13.73 6.06
N ARG A 30 -19.76 14.77 5.66
CA ARG A 30 -19.97 16.16 6.09
C ARG A 30 -19.90 17.12 4.90
N PRO A 31 -20.48 18.33 5.01
CA PRO A 31 -20.34 19.35 3.97
C PRO A 31 -18.87 19.77 3.77
N GLY A 32 -18.40 19.76 2.53
CA GLY A 32 -17.09 20.28 2.12
C GLY A 32 -17.14 21.74 1.65
N ARG A 33 -15.96 22.32 1.37
CA ARG A 33 -15.81 23.75 0.99
C ARG A 33 -16.53 24.13 -0.31
N ASP A 34 -16.69 23.19 -1.25
CA ASP A 34 -17.26 23.44 -2.58
C ASP A 34 -18.65 22.82 -2.78
N LYS A 35 -19.45 22.71 -1.71
CA LYS A 35 -20.75 21.99 -1.69
C LYS A 35 -20.66 20.49 -2.01
N ARG A 36 -19.47 19.95 -2.25
CA ARG A 36 -19.23 18.51 -2.34
C ARG A 36 -19.19 17.89 -0.95
N ALA A 37 -19.68 16.67 -0.82
CA ALA A 37 -19.52 15.90 0.41
C ALA A 37 -18.03 15.60 0.64
N THR A 38 -17.62 15.65 1.90
CA THR A 38 -16.28 15.25 2.35
C THR A 38 -16.40 14.42 3.62
N ILE A 39 -15.29 13.95 4.17
CA ILE A 39 -15.24 13.29 5.49
C ILE A 39 -14.34 14.08 6.44
N ASP A 40 -14.28 13.66 7.70
CA ASP A 40 -13.18 14.06 8.57
C ASP A 40 -11.98 13.13 8.41
N PHE A 41 -10.92 13.62 7.78
CA PHE A 41 -9.70 12.84 7.58
C PHE A 41 -8.91 12.63 8.88
N ARG A 42 -9.28 13.33 9.96
CA ARG A 42 -8.75 13.10 11.31
C ARG A 42 -9.52 12.04 12.08
N ASP A 43 -10.66 11.58 11.58
CA ASP A 43 -11.42 10.48 12.15
C ASP A 43 -10.98 9.17 11.47
N ASP A 44 -10.30 8.31 12.22
CA ASP A 44 -9.83 7.01 11.74
C ASP A 44 -10.98 6.12 11.24
N ALA A 45 -12.13 6.15 11.91
CA ALA A 45 -13.29 5.39 11.47
C ALA A 45 -13.82 5.90 10.13
N ALA A 46 -13.84 7.22 9.92
CA ALA A 46 -14.23 7.82 8.65
C ALA A 46 -13.25 7.49 7.51
N VAL A 47 -11.94 7.55 7.75
CA VAL A 47 -10.90 7.20 6.77
C VAL A 47 -10.97 5.72 6.40
N ARG A 48 -11.15 4.83 7.38
CA ARG A 48 -11.35 3.39 7.14
C ARG A 48 -12.60 3.12 6.33
N ALA A 49 -13.73 3.72 6.71
CA ALA A 49 -14.98 3.56 5.98
C ALA A 49 -14.88 4.03 4.53
N LEU A 50 -14.17 5.15 4.28
CA LEU A 50 -13.89 5.63 2.93
C LEU A 50 -13.06 4.62 2.14
N ASN A 51 -11.94 4.14 2.68
CA ASN A 51 -11.09 3.18 1.98
C ASN A 51 -11.80 1.84 1.72
N GLN A 52 -12.60 1.36 2.67
CA GLN A 52 -13.45 0.17 2.48
C GLN A 52 -14.48 0.39 1.37
N ALA A 53 -15.15 1.55 1.34
CA ALA A 53 -16.13 1.87 0.31
C ALA A 53 -15.50 1.94 -1.09
N LEU A 54 -14.32 2.56 -1.22
CA LEU A 54 -13.57 2.62 -2.47
C LEU A 54 -13.19 1.22 -2.98
N LEU A 55 -12.64 0.37 -2.10
CA LEU A 55 -12.27 -1.00 -2.46
C LEU A 55 -13.47 -1.84 -2.88
N LEU A 56 -14.58 -1.73 -2.15
CA LEU A 56 -15.78 -2.48 -2.44
C LEU A 56 -16.41 -2.04 -3.78
N ARG A 57 -16.60 -0.73 -4.00
CA ARG A 57 -17.23 -0.21 -5.22
C ARG A 57 -16.37 -0.48 -6.46
N ASP A 58 -15.08 -0.20 -6.39
CA ASP A 58 -14.23 -0.11 -7.59
C ASP A 58 -13.51 -1.42 -7.94
N PHE A 59 -13.31 -2.29 -6.94
CA PHE A 59 -12.56 -3.54 -7.10
C PHE A 59 -13.32 -4.77 -6.59
N SER A 60 -14.52 -4.59 -6.01
CA SER A 60 -15.26 -5.68 -5.35
C SER A 60 -14.45 -6.35 -4.23
N ILE A 61 -13.53 -5.59 -3.60
CA ILE A 61 -12.70 -6.07 -2.50
C ILE A 61 -13.31 -5.61 -1.19
N LYS A 62 -13.65 -6.57 -0.33
CA LYS A 62 -14.01 -6.31 1.07
C LYS A 62 -12.73 -6.31 1.91
N LEU A 63 -12.46 -5.21 2.60
CA LEU A 63 -11.29 -5.07 3.46
C LEU A 63 -11.69 -4.95 4.93
N GLU A 64 -11.09 -5.77 5.78
CA GLU A 64 -11.15 -5.67 7.23
C GLU A 64 -9.73 -5.49 7.76
N LEU A 65 -9.48 -4.35 8.40
CA LEU A 65 -8.19 -4.02 9.01
C LEU A 65 -8.35 -3.90 10.53
N PRO A 66 -7.41 -4.43 11.33
CA PRO A 66 -7.34 -4.13 12.75
C PRO A 66 -7.22 -2.62 13.02
N ALA A 67 -7.76 -2.17 14.16
CA ALA A 67 -7.82 -0.75 14.51
C ALA A 67 -6.44 -0.13 14.82
N ASP A 68 -5.45 -0.97 15.13
CA ASP A 68 -4.07 -0.61 15.47
C ASP A 68 -3.11 -0.66 14.27
N ARG A 69 -3.64 -0.68 13.05
CA ARG A 69 -2.87 -0.76 11.79
C ARG A 69 -3.11 0.43 10.88
N LEU A 70 -2.10 0.81 10.10
CA LEU A 70 -2.26 1.84 9.07
C LEU A 70 -3.42 1.51 8.13
N CYS A 71 -4.26 2.51 7.85
CA CYS A 71 -5.24 2.44 6.78
C CYS A 71 -4.74 3.26 5.57
N PRO A 72 -4.04 2.64 4.60
CA PRO A 72 -3.48 3.39 3.49
C PRO A 72 -4.58 3.93 2.57
N THR A 73 -4.36 5.12 2.02
CA THR A 73 -5.26 5.73 1.04
C THR A 73 -5.29 4.93 -0.26
N VAL A 74 -6.46 4.40 -0.60
CA VAL A 74 -6.66 3.58 -1.81
C VAL A 74 -6.21 4.30 -3.09
N PRO A 75 -6.49 5.60 -3.31
CA PRO A 75 -6.03 6.31 -4.50
C PRO A 75 -4.51 6.32 -4.69
N SER A 76 -3.75 6.57 -3.61
CA SER A 76 -2.29 6.61 -3.67
C SER A 76 -1.70 5.24 -3.94
N ARG A 77 -2.22 4.20 -3.28
CA ARG A 77 -1.76 2.82 -3.51
C ARG A 77 -2.10 2.35 -4.93
N HIS A 78 -3.29 2.69 -5.44
CA HIS A 78 -3.65 2.40 -6.82
C HIS A 78 -2.71 3.09 -7.81
N ALA A 79 -2.37 4.36 -7.60
CA ALA A 79 -1.43 5.08 -8.46
C ALA A 79 -0.04 4.41 -8.49
N TYR A 80 0.46 3.98 -7.33
CA TYR A 80 1.75 3.28 -7.25
C TYR A 80 1.70 1.91 -7.95
N THR A 81 0.66 1.11 -7.73
CA THR A 81 0.48 -0.18 -8.43
C THR A 81 0.42 0.02 -9.95
N GLN A 82 -0.32 1.02 -10.43
CA GLN A 82 -0.39 1.35 -11.86
C GLN A 82 0.98 1.76 -12.42
N PHE A 83 1.76 2.55 -11.68
CA PHE A 83 3.11 2.93 -12.07
C PHE A 83 4.02 1.70 -12.23
N VAL A 84 4.02 0.79 -11.25
CA VAL A 84 4.86 -0.42 -11.29
C VAL A 84 4.43 -1.36 -12.43
N ILE A 85 3.13 -1.59 -12.62
CA ILE A 85 2.61 -2.39 -13.74
C ILE A 85 3.04 -1.78 -15.08
N ARG A 86 2.92 -0.45 -15.21
CA ARG A 86 3.33 0.26 -16.43
C ARG A 86 4.83 0.13 -16.69
N LEU A 87 5.66 0.30 -15.66
CA LEU A 87 7.10 0.12 -15.77
C LEU A 87 7.44 -1.30 -16.23
N ALA A 88 6.81 -2.30 -15.62
CA ALA A 88 7.01 -3.71 -15.93
C ALA A 88 6.62 -4.01 -17.39
N LEU A 89 5.44 -3.59 -17.84
CA LEU A 89 4.98 -3.81 -19.22
C LEU A 89 5.83 -3.08 -20.28
N LEU A 90 6.40 -1.92 -19.95
CA LEU A 90 7.27 -1.17 -20.87
C LEU A 90 8.66 -1.80 -21.02
N THR A 91 9.10 -2.59 -20.04
CA THR A 91 10.47 -3.08 -19.95
C THR A 91 10.58 -4.60 -20.03
N CYS A 92 9.45 -5.31 -19.92
CA CYS A 92 9.36 -6.77 -19.90
C CYS A 92 8.32 -7.22 -20.95
N PRO A 93 8.72 -7.38 -22.23
CA PRO A 93 7.81 -7.86 -23.27
C PRO A 93 7.29 -9.29 -22.99
N ASP A 94 8.03 -10.08 -22.21
CA ASP A 94 7.71 -11.48 -21.87
C ASP A 94 7.11 -11.65 -20.47
N ILE A 95 6.47 -10.62 -19.88
CA ILE A 95 5.80 -10.80 -18.59
C ILE A 95 4.71 -11.88 -18.74
N ALA A 96 5.00 -13.06 -18.21
CA ALA A 96 4.08 -14.19 -18.22
C ALA A 96 3.21 -14.11 -16.96
N THR A 97 1.95 -14.50 -17.08
CA THR A 97 1.13 -14.77 -15.90
C THR A 97 1.73 -15.97 -15.19
N PRO A 98 2.02 -15.92 -13.87
CA PRO A 98 2.58 -17.05 -13.15
C PRO A 98 1.64 -18.26 -13.29
N THR A 99 2.19 -19.43 -13.65
CA THR A 99 1.42 -20.68 -13.78
C THR A 99 1.30 -21.44 -12.47
N THR A 100 2.11 -21.10 -11.47
CA THR A 100 2.10 -21.69 -10.13
C THR A 100 2.51 -20.64 -9.10
N LEU A 101 1.71 -20.49 -8.04
CA LEU A 101 2.06 -19.67 -6.90
C LEU A 101 2.76 -20.46 -5.81
N PRO A 102 3.59 -19.80 -4.98
CA PRO A 102 4.10 -20.44 -3.80
C PRO A 102 2.96 -20.73 -2.80
N PRO A 103 3.10 -21.76 -1.95
CA PRO A 103 2.11 -22.05 -0.93
C PRO A 103 1.92 -20.85 0.01
N LEU A 104 0.66 -20.57 0.37
CA LEU A 104 0.30 -19.60 1.39
C LEU A 104 0.90 -20.03 2.74
N VAL A 105 1.80 -19.23 3.31
CA VAL A 105 2.37 -19.46 4.65
C VAL A 105 1.87 -18.35 5.59
N GLY A 106 0.59 -18.49 5.96
CA GLY A 106 -0.15 -17.59 6.84
C GLY A 106 -1.60 -17.42 6.39
N LEU A 107 -2.57 -17.42 7.29
CA LEU A 107 -3.98 -17.17 6.93
C LEU A 107 -4.23 -15.66 6.96
N ASP A 108 -4.30 -15.03 5.79
CA ASP A 108 -4.86 -13.68 5.68
C ASP A 108 -6.35 -13.78 5.31
N MET A 109 -7.20 -13.33 6.23
CA MET A 109 -8.64 -13.41 6.04
C MET A 109 -9.15 -12.54 4.89
N ASN A 110 -8.48 -11.42 4.59
CA ASN A 110 -8.86 -10.59 3.44
C ASN A 110 -8.53 -11.30 2.13
N VAL A 111 -7.39 -11.99 2.02
CA VAL A 111 -7.07 -12.79 0.84
C VAL A 111 -8.11 -13.90 0.63
N LEU A 112 -8.44 -14.63 1.71
CA LEU A 112 -9.38 -15.74 1.65
C LEU A 112 -10.81 -15.29 1.35
N SER A 113 -11.32 -14.26 2.04
CA SER A 113 -12.70 -13.79 1.88
C SER A 113 -12.99 -13.18 0.51
N ASN A 114 -11.95 -12.72 -0.19
CA ASN A 114 -12.05 -12.16 -1.53
C ASN A 114 -11.70 -13.17 -2.64
N GLY A 115 -11.47 -14.45 -2.30
CA GLY A 115 -11.15 -15.49 -3.29
C GLY A 115 -9.81 -15.29 -3.99
N LEU A 116 -8.85 -14.61 -3.34
CA LEU A 116 -7.58 -14.23 -3.95
C LEU A 116 -6.44 -15.23 -3.67
N ALA A 117 -6.70 -16.32 -2.95
CA ALA A 117 -5.68 -17.29 -2.55
C ALA A 117 -4.97 -17.99 -3.73
N GLU A 118 -5.59 -18.04 -4.91
CA GLU A 118 -4.97 -18.55 -6.14
C GLU A 118 -4.05 -17.54 -6.83
N THR A 119 -4.07 -16.27 -6.40
CA THR A 119 -3.29 -15.15 -6.99
C THR A 119 -2.34 -14.47 -5.99
N ILE A 120 -2.58 -14.62 -4.68
CA ILE A 120 -1.82 -13.96 -3.61
C ILE A 120 -1.39 -14.99 -2.56
N SER A 121 -0.09 -15.03 -2.29
CA SER A 121 0.50 -15.81 -1.20
C SER A 121 1.09 -14.86 -0.16
N VAL A 122 0.66 -15.02 1.09
CA VAL A 122 1.19 -14.31 2.26
C VAL A 122 2.22 -15.20 2.93
N MET A 123 3.35 -14.61 3.33
CA MET A 123 4.43 -15.29 4.04
C MET A 123 4.84 -14.49 5.25
N GLN A 124 4.89 -15.16 6.41
CA GLN A 124 5.49 -14.57 7.61
C GLN A 124 7.01 -14.60 7.49
N VAL A 125 7.65 -13.43 7.70
CA VAL A 125 9.11 -13.27 7.67
C VAL A 125 9.61 -12.71 9.01
N ASP A 126 10.89 -12.94 9.32
CA ASP A 126 11.54 -12.31 10.46
C ASP A 126 11.73 -10.81 10.18
N ALA A 127 11.15 -9.96 11.03
CA ALA A 127 11.25 -8.50 10.92
C ALA A 127 12.70 -7.98 11.02
N ARG A 128 13.61 -8.75 11.65
CA ARG A 128 15.04 -8.44 11.71
C ARG A 128 15.86 -9.16 10.64
N GLY A 129 15.24 -10.07 9.90
CA GLY A 129 15.84 -10.85 8.82
C GLY A 129 16.06 -10.03 7.55
N ALA A 130 16.56 -10.68 6.50
CA ALA A 130 16.74 -10.11 5.16
C ALA A 130 15.44 -9.50 4.62
N ILE A 131 15.52 -8.36 3.91
CA ILE A 131 14.38 -7.78 3.20
C ILE A 131 13.92 -8.75 2.11
N PHE A 132 14.88 -9.34 1.39
CA PHE A 132 14.64 -10.46 0.49
C PHE A 132 14.96 -11.77 1.20
N SER A 133 14.03 -12.23 2.05
CA SER A 133 14.23 -13.45 2.82
C SER A 133 14.44 -14.68 1.91
N PRO A 134 15.34 -15.62 2.30
CA PRO A 134 15.55 -16.85 1.54
C PRO A 134 14.25 -17.63 1.31
N GLU A 135 13.34 -17.63 2.28
CA GLU A 135 12.04 -18.29 2.21
C GLU A 135 11.20 -17.74 1.05
N VAL A 136 11.13 -16.42 0.90
CA VAL A 136 10.37 -15.77 -0.20
C VAL A 136 11.10 -15.96 -1.53
N VAL A 137 12.41 -15.68 -1.56
CA VAL A 137 13.21 -15.71 -2.78
C VAL A 137 13.26 -17.10 -3.40
N THR A 138 13.34 -18.17 -2.59
CA THR A 138 13.38 -19.55 -3.08
C THR A 138 12.01 -20.10 -3.46
N SER A 139 10.92 -19.48 -3.00
CA SER A 139 9.55 -19.91 -3.29
C SER A 139 9.09 -19.65 -4.74
N VAL A 140 9.80 -18.76 -5.45
CA VAL A 140 9.51 -18.41 -6.85
C VAL A 140 10.77 -18.53 -7.68
N ASN A 141 10.64 -18.85 -8.96
CA ASN A 141 11.79 -18.93 -9.87
C ASN A 141 12.40 -17.55 -10.11
N PHE A 142 11.54 -16.56 -10.38
CA PHE A 142 11.93 -15.21 -10.78
C PHE A 142 10.96 -14.17 -10.20
N ILE A 143 11.47 -12.99 -9.86
CA ILE A 143 10.69 -11.86 -9.35
C ILE A 143 10.71 -10.75 -10.41
N ASP A 144 9.57 -10.51 -11.07
CA ASP A 144 9.48 -9.43 -12.06
C ASP A 144 9.65 -8.05 -11.43
N PHE A 145 9.05 -7.83 -10.27
CA PHE A 145 9.22 -6.61 -9.50
C PHE A 145 8.95 -6.85 -8.02
N THR A 146 9.52 -5.99 -7.19
CA THR A 146 9.09 -5.79 -5.80
C THR A 146 8.67 -4.34 -5.59
N MET A 147 7.74 -4.14 -4.67
CA MET A 147 7.29 -2.84 -4.22
C MET A 147 7.26 -2.79 -2.70
N CYS A 148 7.66 -1.65 -2.14
CA CYS A 148 7.68 -1.42 -0.70
C CYS A 148 7.27 0.01 -0.37
N ASN A 149 6.54 0.17 0.73
CA ASN A 149 6.37 1.45 1.40
C ASN A 149 7.20 1.37 2.70
N PRO A 150 8.45 1.87 2.69
CA PRO A 150 9.36 1.67 3.81
C PRO A 150 8.89 2.41 5.07
N PRO A 151 9.25 1.93 6.28
CA PRO A 151 9.07 2.72 7.50
C PRO A 151 9.91 4.01 7.42
N PHE A 152 9.32 5.13 7.81
CA PHE A 152 9.89 6.46 7.57
C PHE A 152 10.99 6.83 8.57
N TYR A 153 10.75 6.55 9.84
CA TYR A 153 11.49 7.14 10.93
C TYR A 153 12.53 6.16 11.49
N GLY A 154 13.64 6.70 11.97
CA GLY A 154 14.67 5.95 12.69
C GLY A 154 14.32 5.66 14.15
N SER A 155 13.41 6.44 14.73
CA SER A 155 13.04 6.37 16.14
C SER A 155 11.74 7.12 16.43
N GLN A 156 11.18 6.92 17.63
CA GLN A 156 10.06 7.71 18.13
C GLN A 156 10.44 9.19 18.31
N ASP A 157 11.65 9.48 18.77
CA ASP A 157 12.13 10.86 18.95
C ASP A 157 12.12 11.65 17.62
N GLU A 158 12.40 10.96 16.50
CA GLU A 158 12.35 11.55 15.17
C GLU A 158 10.91 11.88 14.73
N ILE A 159 9.95 11.03 15.09
CA ILE A 159 8.52 11.29 14.89
C ILE A 159 8.12 12.54 15.68
N ASP A 160 8.46 12.58 16.96
CA ASP A 160 8.09 13.68 17.85
C ASP A 160 8.73 15.01 17.40
N ALA A 161 10.00 14.98 16.98
CA ALA A 161 10.68 16.14 16.40
C ALA A 161 10.03 16.59 15.07
N SER A 162 9.63 15.65 14.21
CA SER A 162 8.92 15.93 12.96
C SER A 162 7.57 16.60 13.22
N LEU A 163 6.84 16.16 14.26
CA LEU A 163 5.58 16.77 14.67
C LEU A 163 5.79 18.17 15.26
N ALA A 164 6.79 18.36 16.12
CA ALA A 164 7.10 19.64 16.75
C ALA A 164 7.49 20.74 15.73
N GLY A 165 8.05 20.35 14.57
CA GLY A 165 8.41 21.26 13.49
C GLY A 165 7.23 21.70 12.60
N LYS A 166 6.06 21.06 12.71
CA LYS A 166 4.90 21.37 11.85
C LYS A 166 4.13 22.56 12.39
N GLN A 167 3.95 23.60 11.55
CA GLN A 167 3.11 24.76 11.88
C GLN A 167 1.60 24.44 11.86
N LEU A 168 1.22 23.38 11.16
CA LEU A 168 -0.16 22.92 11.04
C LEU A 168 -0.22 21.44 11.40
N GLU A 169 -1.24 21.12 12.18
CA GLU A 169 -1.57 19.72 12.48
C GLU A 169 -1.82 18.93 11.19
N PRO A 170 -1.43 17.65 11.14
CA PRO A 170 -1.69 16.78 9.99
C PRO A 170 -3.17 16.82 9.59
N PHE A 171 -3.41 16.78 8.29
CA PHE A 171 -4.76 16.74 7.74
C PHE A 171 -5.41 15.36 7.92
N ALA A 172 -4.60 14.30 7.89
CA ALA A 172 -5.03 12.93 8.07
C ALA A 172 -4.51 12.33 9.38
N VAL A 173 -5.30 11.46 9.99
CA VAL A 173 -4.88 10.65 11.15
C VAL A 173 -3.80 9.65 10.73
N CYS A 174 -2.79 9.48 11.58
CA CYS A 174 -1.81 8.40 11.46
C CYS A 174 -2.12 7.34 12.52
N THR A 175 -2.51 6.14 12.08
CA THR A 175 -2.85 5.00 12.95
C THR A 175 -1.86 3.84 12.84
N GLY A 176 -0.62 4.14 12.44
CA GLY A 176 0.38 3.11 12.23
C GLY A 176 0.97 2.58 13.52
N ALA A 177 1.21 1.27 13.56
CA ALA A 177 1.99 0.67 14.62
C ALA A 177 3.47 1.09 14.51
N ASP A 178 4.21 1.02 15.62
CA ASP A 178 5.64 1.38 15.66
C ASP A 178 6.45 0.66 14.57
N ASN A 179 6.15 -0.61 14.33
CA ASN A 179 6.84 -1.42 13.31
C ASN A 179 6.45 -1.09 11.86
N GLU A 180 5.45 -0.24 11.63
CA GLU A 180 5.06 0.28 10.32
C GLU A 180 5.64 1.68 10.06
N MET A 181 6.07 2.37 11.12
CA MET A 181 6.56 3.75 11.05
C MET A 181 8.06 3.87 11.33
N VAL A 182 8.62 2.97 12.14
CA VAL A 182 9.99 3.03 12.63
C VAL A 182 10.79 1.82 12.16
N THR A 183 12.01 2.07 11.70
CA THR A 183 13.03 1.06 11.42
C THR A 183 14.40 1.60 11.83
N ASP A 184 15.33 0.73 12.26
CA ASP A 184 16.68 1.17 12.63
C ASP A 184 17.34 1.93 11.48
N GLY A 185 17.68 3.20 11.71
CA GLY A 185 18.29 4.08 10.71
C GLY A 185 17.33 4.69 9.67
N GLY A 186 16.02 4.51 9.85
CA GLY A 186 14.96 5.12 9.04
C GLY A 186 14.92 4.64 7.59
N GLU A 187 14.13 5.34 6.78
CA GLU A 187 13.88 4.96 5.39
C GLU A 187 15.17 4.84 4.56
N VAL A 188 16.17 5.70 4.80
CA VAL A 188 17.40 5.74 4.00
C VAL A 188 18.20 4.45 4.19
N VAL A 189 18.33 3.98 5.43
CA VAL A 189 19.03 2.72 5.72
C VAL A 189 18.24 1.54 5.19
N PHE A 190 16.92 1.55 5.35
CA PHE A 190 16.03 0.50 4.83
C PHE A 190 16.16 0.36 3.30
N VAL A 191 16.03 1.47 2.56
CA VAL A 191 16.12 1.47 1.10
C VAL A 191 17.55 1.13 0.63
N SER A 192 18.58 1.63 1.33
CA SER A 192 19.98 1.28 1.01
C SER A 192 20.23 -0.22 1.15
N ARG A 193 19.67 -0.84 2.20
CA ARG A 193 19.71 -2.28 2.41
C ARG A 193 18.95 -3.03 1.32
N MET A 194 17.76 -2.57 0.95
CA MET A 194 16.97 -3.15 -0.14
C MET A 194 17.74 -3.11 -1.47
N VAL A 195 18.40 -2.00 -1.78
CA VAL A 195 19.26 -1.90 -2.98
C VAL A 195 20.41 -2.91 -2.89
N LYS A 196 21.13 -2.96 -1.78
CA LYS A 196 22.26 -3.88 -1.58
C LYS A 196 21.85 -5.34 -1.77
N GLU A 197 20.84 -5.80 -1.04
CA GLU A 197 20.37 -7.20 -1.12
C GLU A 197 19.86 -7.55 -2.53
N SER A 198 19.22 -6.60 -3.23
CA SER A 198 18.80 -6.85 -4.62
C SER A 198 19.96 -7.02 -5.60
N VAL A 199 21.07 -6.31 -5.39
CA VAL A 199 22.29 -6.46 -6.19
C VAL A 199 22.92 -7.83 -5.94
N GLU A 200 22.89 -8.30 -4.69
CA GLU A 200 23.38 -9.63 -4.30
C GLU A 200 22.56 -10.76 -4.95
N LEU A 201 21.24 -10.61 -5.04
CA LEU A 201 20.37 -11.54 -5.77
C LEU A 201 20.65 -11.53 -7.28
N GLY A 202 20.98 -10.35 -7.83
CA GLY A 202 21.30 -10.15 -9.23
C GLY A 202 20.10 -10.16 -10.17
N LYS A 203 20.34 -9.63 -11.38
CA LYS A 203 19.31 -9.46 -12.43
C LYS A 203 18.67 -10.76 -12.92
N ALA A 204 19.34 -11.90 -12.68
CA ALA A 204 18.82 -13.22 -13.01
C ALA A 204 17.73 -13.68 -12.03
N LYS A 205 17.57 -13.01 -10.88
CA LYS A 205 16.58 -13.36 -9.86
C LYS A 205 15.48 -12.32 -9.70
N ILE A 206 15.84 -11.04 -9.73
CA ILE A 206 14.90 -9.92 -9.59
C ILE A 206 15.17 -8.86 -10.64
N ARG A 207 14.11 -8.36 -11.30
CA ARG A 207 14.27 -7.36 -12.36
C ARG A 207 14.14 -5.92 -11.84
N PHE A 208 13.09 -5.64 -11.07
CA PHE A 208 12.84 -4.30 -10.52
C PHE A 208 12.65 -4.31 -9.02
N VAL A 209 13.18 -3.26 -8.41
CA VAL A 209 13.00 -2.95 -7.00
C VAL A 209 12.49 -1.53 -6.92
N SER A 210 11.34 -1.36 -6.26
CA SER A 210 10.79 -0.04 -6.00
C SER A 210 10.47 0.11 -4.52
N ALA A 211 10.86 1.26 -3.99
CA ALA A 211 10.41 1.75 -2.71
C ALA A 211 9.87 3.15 -2.99
N LEU A 212 8.60 3.38 -2.67
CA LEU A 212 7.97 4.68 -2.90
C LEU A 212 7.15 5.04 -1.68
N ASP A 213 7.46 6.22 -1.15
CA ASP A 213 6.54 6.93 -0.29
C ASP A 213 5.61 7.78 -1.17
N TYR A 214 4.31 7.68 -0.91
CA TYR A 214 3.32 8.50 -1.59
C TYR A 214 2.67 9.43 -0.57
N VAL A 215 3.37 10.52 -0.25
CA VAL A 215 2.73 11.69 0.35
C VAL A 215 1.91 12.34 -0.75
N VAL A 216 0.59 12.27 -0.66
CA VAL A 216 -0.27 13.09 -1.54
C VAL A 216 0.00 14.54 -1.15
N PRO A 217 0.49 15.40 -2.05
CA PRO A 217 0.47 16.82 -1.80
C PRO A 217 -1.00 17.23 -1.79
N TYR A 218 -1.54 17.52 -0.60
CA TYR A 218 -2.85 18.15 -0.44
C TYR A 218 -2.68 19.67 -0.33
#